data_AF-A0A8H6REU0-F1
#
_entry.id   AF-A0A8H6REU0-F1
#
_cell.length_a   1.000
_cell.length_b   1.000
_cell.length_c   1.000
_cell.angle_alpha   90.00
_cell.angle_beta   90.00
_cell.angle_gamma   90.00
#
_symmetry.space_group_name_H-M   'P 1'
#
loop_
_entity.id
_entity.type
_entity.pdbx_description
1 polymer ?
#
loop_
_entity_poly.entity_id
_entity_poly.type
_entity_poly.pdbx_seq_one_letter_code
_entity_poly.pdbx_strand_id
1 'polypeptide(L)'
;MGNAVSYVNRMWRTSTAMENTWLTFPLPHTDNEDLVAGGYLALYNPAFPIGAEALLMHSVFYGLFAVLRGFSLRRMLDLHYLSIAFAFTFILLPINFLFNLYVDQTKLCFFLEHVLIELLIGVRVLAPAKFIAQKPGLILLLGWLALVAASVVVIGNHAALVVIGSAFISDFTVAVSGCVLMKRWWQNRHDPDYTGFNKRKLTAEAVSGLGFLLHGITTMTGGPLAALILYGNYRAEAFGIEWAFVFMTGLLAQGMQIPVAALFFSNLRCCCGRRSKVFPGQVDWRKVPPLDRDSITVRAMLKGMPNSEEFGIGLGVRVGES
;
A
#
# COMPACT_ATOMS: atom_id res chain seq x y z
N MET A 1 27.03 16.11 -9.77
CA MET A 1 27.92 14.99 -9.40
C MET A 1 27.06 13.73 -9.38
N GLY A 2 27.43 12.74 -10.18
CA GLY A 2 26.44 11.92 -10.86
C GLY A 2 25.89 10.74 -10.06
N ASN A 3 24.74 10.26 -10.54
CA ASN A 3 24.01 9.12 -9.98
C ASN A 3 24.87 7.83 -10.00
N ALA A 4 24.34 6.76 -9.42
CA ALA A 4 24.97 5.44 -9.41
C ALA A 4 25.42 4.98 -10.82
N VAL A 5 24.69 5.37 -11.88
CA VAL A 5 25.08 5.11 -13.27
C VAL A 5 26.38 5.81 -13.64
N SER A 6 26.59 7.05 -13.18
CA SER A 6 27.86 7.77 -13.41
C SER A 6 29.02 7.20 -12.58
N TYR A 7 28.76 6.63 -11.41
CA TYR A 7 29.77 6.02 -10.54
C TYR A 7 30.18 4.65 -11.08
N VAL A 8 29.21 3.84 -11.52
CA VAL A 8 29.44 2.57 -12.22
C VAL A 8 30.16 2.81 -13.54
N ASN A 9 29.70 3.76 -14.37
CA ASN A 9 30.39 4.12 -15.61
C ASN A 9 31.81 4.65 -15.39
N ARG A 10 32.08 5.29 -14.25
CA ARG A 10 33.42 5.82 -13.93
C ARG A 10 34.35 4.74 -13.38
N MET A 11 33.86 3.87 -12.49
CA MET A 11 34.62 2.70 -12.01
C MET A 11 34.99 1.76 -13.17
N TRP A 12 34.11 1.60 -14.15
CA TRP A 12 34.31 0.65 -15.25
C TRP A 12 35.16 1.19 -16.41
N ARG A 13 35.20 2.52 -16.60
CA ARG A 13 36.18 3.14 -17.52
C ARG A 13 37.63 2.99 -17.04
N THR A 14 37.81 2.79 -15.73
CA THR A 14 39.12 2.62 -15.11
C THR A 14 39.49 1.15 -14.88
N SER A 15 38.56 0.20 -15.02
CA SER A 15 38.89 -1.23 -14.95
C SER A 15 39.40 -1.71 -16.30
N THR A 16 40.56 -2.37 -16.29
CA THR A 16 41.12 -2.98 -17.49
C THR A 16 40.27 -4.18 -17.90
N ALA A 17 40.13 -4.40 -19.21
CA ALA A 17 39.22 -5.37 -19.82
C ALA A 17 39.35 -6.84 -19.33
N MET A 18 40.32 -7.17 -18.49
CA MET A 18 40.53 -8.50 -17.93
C MET A 18 39.67 -8.85 -16.70
N GLU A 19 39.09 -7.88 -15.99
CA GLU A 19 38.35 -8.19 -14.75
C GLU A 19 36.89 -8.65 -14.97
N ASN A 20 36.39 -8.64 -16.20
CA ASN A 20 34.98 -8.90 -16.54
C ASN A 20 34.70 -10.31 -17.07
N THR A 21 35.52 -11.30 -16.70
CA THR A 21 35.41 -12.69 -17.13
C THR A 21 34.25 -13.48 -16.51
N TRP A 22 33.45 -12.86 -15.64
CA TRP A 22 32.40 -13.54 -14.86
C TRP A 22 31.01 -13.58 -15.53
N LEU A 23 30.80 -12.86 -16.65
CA LEU A 23 29.55 -12.90 -17.43
C LEU A 23 29.70 -13.82 -18.65
N THR A 24 29.51 -15.12 -18.42
CA THR A 24 29.64 -16.20 -19.41
C THR A 24 28.46 -16.26 -20.39
N PHE A 25 28.44 -15.39 -21.41
CA PHE A 25 27.84 -15.67 -22.73
C PHE A 25 28.52 -14.79 -23.79
N PRO A 26 29.47 -15.31 -24.59
CA PRO A 26 30.07 -14.51 -25.66
C PRO A 26 29.01 -14.21 -26.73
N LEU A 27 28.79 -12.91 -27.04
CA LEU A 27 27.92 -12.52 -28.14
C LEU A 27 28.49 -12.99 -29.48
N PRO A 28 27.64 -13.28 -30.48
CA PRO A 28 28.08 -13.45 -31.86
C PRO A 28 28.87 -12.22 -32.35
N HIS A 29 29.81 -12.43 -33.28
CA HIS A 29 30.52 -11.32 -33.91
C HIS A 29 29.53 -10.34 -34.56
N THR A 30 29.75 -9.04 -34.37
CA THR A 30 28.86 -7.97 -34.83
C THR A 30 29.67 -6.74 -35.22
N ASP A 31 29.23 -6.07 -36.28
CA ASP A 31 29.75 -4.77 -36.73
C ASP A 31 28.98 -3.58 -36.15
N ASN A 32 28.07 -3.84 -35.20
CA ASN A 32 27.30 -2.78 -34.55
C ASN A 32 28.22 -1.89 -33.70
N GLU A 33 28.31 -0.60 -34.05
CA GLU A 33 29.25 0.35 -33.46
C GLU A 33 29.09 0.48 -31.94
N ASP A 34 27.87 0.43 -31.42
CA ASP A 34 27.61 0.52 -29.98
C ASP A 34 28.16 -0.71 -29.22
N LEU A 35 27.99 -1.91 -29.78
CA LEU A 35 28.49 -3.17 -29.21
C LEU A 35 30.01 -3.32 -29.37
N VAL A 36 30.57 -2.78 -30.45
CA VAL A 36 32.03 -2.73 -30.66
C VAL A 36 32.68 -1.75 -29.70
N ALA A 37 32.05 -0.60 -29.42
CA ALA A 37 32.57 0.41 -28.51
C ALA A 37 32.33 0.09 -27.02
N GLY A 38 31.18 -0.51 -26.68
CA GLY A 38 30.76 -0.77 -25.29
C GLY A 38 30.80 -2.23 -24.84
N GLY A 39 31.15 -3.17 -25.73
CA GLY A 39 31.16 -4.61 -25.45
C GLY A 39 29.76 -5.17 -25.16
N TYR A 40 29.70 -6.36 -24.52
CA TYR A 40 28.43 -7.03 -24.17
C TYR A 40 27.49 -6.17 -23.32
N LEU A 41 28.03 -5.16 -22.62
CA LEU A 41 27.27 -4.28 -21.76
C LEU A 41 26.49 -3.19 -22.52
N ALA A 42 26.85 -2.88 -23.77
CA ALA A 42 26.06 -1.96 -24.60
C ALA A 42 24.66 -2.51 -24.94
N LEU A 43 24.41 -3.81 -24.74
CA LEU A 43 23.05 -4.37 -24.75
C LEU A 43 22.20 -3.90 -23.56
N TYR A 44 22.83 -3.59 -22.42
CA TYR A 44 22.14 -3.09 -21.23
C TYR A 44 22.05 -1.56 -21.30
N ASN A 45 20.99 -1.07 -21.94
CA ASN A 45 20.67 0.36 -21.94
C ASN A 45 20.27 0.84 -20.51
N PRO A 46 20.24 2.15 -20.22
CA PRO A 46 19.84 2.67 -18.91
C PRO A 46 18.44 2.22 -18.43
N ALA A 47 17.56 1.80 -19.34
CA ALA A 47 16.25 1.27 -18.98
C ALA A 47 16.33 -0.10 -18.30
N PHE A 48 17.31 -0.94 -18.64
CA PHE A 48 17.51 -2.25 -18.03
C PHE A 48 17.79 -2.20 -16.51
N PRO A 49 18.82 -1.48 -16.01
CA PRO A 49 19.09 -1.42 -14.58
C PRO A 49 17.97 -0.73 -13.80
N ILE A 50 17.31 0.29 -14.36
CA ILE A 50 16.18 0.98 -13.73
C ILE A 50 14.96 0.05 -13.65
N GLY A 51 14.70 -0.73 -14.69
CA GLY A 51 13.66 -1.74 -14.69
C GLY A 51 13.92 -2.86 -13.70
N ALA A 52 15.17 -3.33 -13.61
CA ALA A 52 15.58 -4.34 -12.64
C ALA A 52 15.44 -3.82 -11.19
N GLU A 53 15.85 -2.56 -10.94
CA GLU A 53 15.69 -1.90 -9.65
C GLU A 53 14.22 -1.74 -9.27
N ALA A 54 13.38 -1.24 -10.19
CA ALA A 54 11.94 -1.10 -9.97
C ALA A 54 11.28 -2.46 -9.68
N LEU A 55 11.60 -3.49 -10.46
CA LEU A 55 11.10 -4.84 -10.22
C LEU A 55 11.53 -5.38 -8.86
N LEU A 56 12.78 -5.15 -8.46
CA LEU A 56 13.29 -5.57 -7.17
C LEU A 56 12.59 -4.82 -6.03
N MET A 57 12.47 -3.49 -6.12
CA MET A 57 11.77 -2.67 -5.12
C MET A 57 10.33 -3.12 -4.94
N HIS A 58 9.57 -3.23 -6.05
CA HIS A 58 8.18 -3.67 -6.00
C HIS A 58 8.08 -5.08 -5.42
N SER A 59 8.95 -6.00 -5.84
CA SER A 59 8.92 -7.40 -5.37
C SER A 59 9.31 -7.54 -3.91
N VAL A 60 10.30 -6.78 -3.43
CA VAL A 60 10.74 -6.78 -2.04
C VAL A 60 9.68 -6.16 -1.15
N PHE A 61 9.11 -5.02 -1.55
CA PHE A 61 8.00 -4.38 -0.85
C PHE A 61 6.84 -5.40 -0.73
N TYR A 62 6.22 -5.79 -1.84
CA TYR A 62 5.06 -6.68 -1.81
C TYR A 62 5.36 -8.08 -1.25
N GLY A 63 6.57 -8.60 -1.44
CA GLY A 63 7.02 -9.88 -0.89
C GLY A 63 7.14 -9.84 0.63
N LEU A 64 7.81 -8.82 1.19
CA LEU A 64 7.88 -8.61 2.64
C LEU A 64 6.48 -8.36 3.23
N PHE A 65 5.64 -7.59 2.53
CA PHE A 65 4.24 -7.38 2.93
C PHE A 65 3.44 -8.68 2.93
N ALA A 66 3.61 -9.56 1.95
CA ALA A 66 2.94 -10.85 1.91
C ALA A 66 3.40 -11.77 3.05
N VAL A 67 4.71 -11.83 3.33
CA VAL A 67 5.31 -12.64 4.41
C VAL A 67 4.78 -12.20 5.78
N LEU A 68 4.80 -10.90 6.09
CA LEU A 68 4.31 -10.35 7.36
C LEU A 68 2.83 -10.65 7.62
N ARG A 69 2.07 -11.00 6.56
CA ARG A 69 0.64 -11.33 6.62
C ARG A 69 0.35 -12.82 6.51
N GLY A 70 1.38 -13.65 6.44
CA GLY A 70 1.27 -15.08 6.23
C GLY A 70 0.56 -15.41 4.92
N PHE A 71 0.88 -14.65 3.86
CA PHE A 71 0.38 -14.83 2.49
C PHE A 71 -1.16 -14.76 2.35
N SER A 72 -1.84 -14.11 3.28
CA SER A 72 -3.30 -13.96 3.23
C SER A 72 -3.72 -12.74 2.43
N LEU A 73 -4.24 -12.96 1.22
CA LEU A 73 -4.73 -11.91 0.32
C LEU A 73 -5.78 -10.99 0.98
N ARG A 74 -6.70 -11.58 1.76
CA ARG A 74 -7.73 -10.81 2.50
C ARG A 74 -7.11 -9.86 3.52
N ARG A 75 -6.01 -10.27 4.15
CA ARG A 75 -5.32 -9.47 5.16
C ARG A 75 -4.49 -8.35 4.54
N MET A 76 -3.99 -8.53 3.32
CA MET A 76 -3.26 -7.46 2.62
C MET A 76 -4.18 -6.29 2.24
N LEU A 77 -5.48 -6.54 2.07
CA LEU A 77 -6.49 -5.51 1.80
C LEU A 77 -7.20 -5.00 3.05
N ASP A 78 -6.85 -5.44 4.26
CA ASP A 78 -7.47 -4.84 5.46
C ASP A 78 -6.89 -3.43 5.70
N LEU A 79 -7.77 -2.50 6.06
CA LEU A 79 -7.46 -1.06 6.10
C LEU A 79 -6.30 -0.77 7.04
N HIS A 80 -6.22 -1.52 8.15
CA HIS A 80 -5.13 -1.36 9.10
C HIS A 80 -3.74 -1.61 8.48
N TYR A 81 -3.66 -2.54 7.53
CA TYR A 81 -2.41 -2.88 6.86
C TYR A 81 -2.06 -1.86 5.81
N LEU A 82 -3.05 -1.42 5.05
CA LEU A 82 -2.88 -0.38 4.06
C LEU A 82 -2.46 0.95 4.73
N SER A 83 -3.04 1.30 5.88
CA SER A 83 -2.61 2.43 6.73
C SER A 83 -1.14 2.35 7.14
N ILE A 84 -0.66 1.15 7.49
CA ILE A 84 0.73 0.94 7.89
C ILE A 84 1.66 1.01 6.69
N ALA A 85 1.28 0.39 5.56
CA ALA A 85 2.03 0.49 4.32
C ALA A 85 2.16 1.96 3.87
N PHE A 86 1.06 2.71 3.94
CA PHE A 86 1.02 4.16 3.68
C PHE A 86 2.00 4.92 4.58
N ALA A 87 1.97 4.68 5.89
CA ALA A 87 2.92 5.29 6.82
C ALA A 87 4.38 4.92 6.51
N PHE A 88 4.67 3.66 6.17
CA PHE A 88 6.03 3.21 5.86
C PHE A 88 6.57 3.85 4.59
N THR A 89 5.76 3.96 3.54
CA THR A 89 6.19 4.67 2.33
C THR A 89 6.54 6.13 2.62
N PHE A 90 5.88 6.76 3.58
CA PHE A 90 6.20 8.11 4.05
C PHE A 90 7.48 8.22 4.88
N ILE A 91 7.92 7.13 5.52
CA ILE A 91 9.22 7.09 6.21
C ILE A 91 10.34 6.87 5.19
N LEU A 92 10.11 5.98 4.23
CA LEU A 92 11.07 5.62 3.21
C LEU A 92 11.27 6.74 2.17
N LEU A 93 10.24 7.54 1.90
CA LEU A 93 10.32 8.65 0.94
C LEU A 93 11.37 9.71 1.36
N PRO A 94 11.34 10.32 2.56
CA PRO A 94 12.41 11.20 3.03
C PRO A 94 13.77 10.53 3.01
N ILE A 95 13.88 9.26 3.41
CA ILE A 95 15.17 8.54 3.37
C ILE A 95 15.72 8.53 1.94
N ASN A 96 14.87 8.18 0.96
CA ASN A 96 15.24 8.14 -0.45
C ASN A 96 15.60 9.55 -1.01
N PHE A 97 14.91 10.60 -0.56
CA PHE A 97 15.18 11.99 -0.95
C PHE A 97 16.39 12.62 -0.24
N LEU A 98 16.70 12.21 1.00
CA LEU A 98 17.82 12.74 1.79
C LEU A 98 19.18 12.29 1.25
N PHE A 99 19.25 11.13 0.57
CA PHE A 99 20.48 10.68 -0.07
C PHE A 99 20.78 11.43 -1.38
N ASN A 100 19.74 11.87 -2.10
CA ASN A 100 19.89 12.58 -3.37
C ASN A 100 18.62 13.40 -3.70
N LEU A 101 18.74 14.73 -3.73
CA LEU A 101 17.63 15.65 -4.01
C LEU A 101 17.17 15.66 -5.49
N TYR A 102 17.89 15.01 -6.41
CA TYR A 102 17.45 14.89 -7.80
C TYR A 102 16.27 13.91 -7.92
N VAL A 103 15.22 14.33 -8.62
CA VAL A 103 14.11 13.45 -9.00
C VAL A 103 14.58 12.61 -10.19
N ASP A 104 14.81 11.31 -9.95
CA ASP A 104 15.21 10.34 -10.97
C ASP A 104 14.11 9.29 -11.16
N GLN A 105 14.26 8.45 -12.19
CA GLN A 105 13.26 7.43 -12.54
C GLN A 105 13.06 6.40 -11.41
N THR A 106 14.10 6.09 -10.64
CA THR A 106 14.01 5.22 -9.46
C THR A 106 13.08 5.81 -8.41
N LYS A 107 13.22 7.10 -8.07
CA LYS A 107 12.32 7.79 -7.14
C LYS A 107 10.90 7.87 -7.68
N LEU A 108 10.74 8.06 -8.99
CA LEU A 108 9.42 8.04 -9.63
C LEU A 108 8.77 6.65 -9.55
N CYS A 109 9.52 5.57 -9.74
CA CYS A 109 9.02 4.20 -9.53
C CYS A 109 8.66 3.93 -8.06
N PHE A 110 9.45 4.39 -7.10
CA PHE A 110 9.10 4.32 -5.69
C PHE A 110 7.80 5.09 -5.38
N PHE A 111 7.64 6.27 -6.00
CA PHE A 111 6.43 7.07 -5.86
C PHE A 111 5.18 6.35 -6.38
N LEU A 112 5.30 5.57 -7.46
CA LEU A 112 4.19 4.74 -7.97
C LEU A 112 3.75 3.66 -6.96
N GLU A 113 4.64 3.16 -6.11
CA GLU A 113 4.25 2.24 -5.02
C GLU A 113 3.35 2.95 -4.01
N HIS A 114 3.70 4.19 -3.65
CA HIS A 114 2.91 5.02 -2.76
C HIS A 114 1.50 5.27 -3.33
N VAL A 115 1.44 5.71 -4.60
CA VAL A 115 0.19 5.91 -5.34
C VAL A 115 -0.67 4.65 -5.33
N LEU A 116 -0.07 3.48 -5.58
CA LEU A 116 -0.85 2.23 -5.58
C LEU A 116 -1.44 1.92 -4.20
N ILE A 117 -0.71 2.16 -3.11
CA ILE A 117 -1.23 1.93 -1.74
C ILE A 117 -2.44 2.83 -1.47
N GLU A 118 -2.37 4.09 -1.87
CA GLU A 118 -3.47 5.05 -1.74
C GLU A 118 -4.70 4.64 -2.56
N LEU A 119 -4.49 4.16 -3.79
CA LEU A 119 -5.56 3.61 -4.60
C LEU A 119 -6.16 2.34 -3.97
N LEU A 120 -5.35 1.49 -3.34
CA LEU A 120 -5.84 0.32 -2.60
C LEU A 120 -6.62 0.72 -1.34
N ILE A 121 -6.23 1.79 -0.65
CA ILE A 121 -7.04 2.40 0.44
C ILE A 121 -8.38 2.85 -0.14
N GLY A 122 -8.34 3.56 -1.28
CA GLY A 122 -9.51 3.95 -2.05
C GLY A 122 -10.45 2.80 -2.35
N VAL A 123 -9.95 1.74 -2.98
CA VAL A 123 -10.73 0.53 -3.26
C VAL A 123 -11.29 -0.05 -1.97
N ARG A 124 -10.50 -0.14 -0.90
CA ARG A 124 -10.93 -0.74 0.37
C ARG A 124 -12.04 0.05 1.06
N VAL A 125 -12.04 1.37 0.92
CA VAL A 125 -13.00 2.27 1.59
C VAL A 125 -14.21 2.57 0.68
N LEU A 126 -14.02 2.73 -0.61
CA LEU A 126 -15.08 3.21 -1.51
C LEU A 126 -15.81 2.08 -2.23
N ALA A 127 -15.15 0.94 -2.48
CA ALA A 127 -15.79 -0.17 -3.16
C ALA A 127 -16.73 -0.96 -2.23
N PRO A 128 -17.75 -1.65 -2.79
CA PRO A 128 -18.65 -2.49 -2.00
C PRO A 128 -17.90 -3.58 -1.22
N ALA A 129 -18.23 -3.75 0.07
CA ALA A 129 -17.56 -4.73 0.94
C ALA A 129 -17.56 -6.16 0.37
N LYS A 130 -18.72 -6.57 -0.16
CA LYS A 130 -18.92 -7.89 -0.77
C LYS A 130 -17.95 -8.13 -1.93
N PHE A 131 -17.70 -7.10 -2.75
CA PHE A 131 -16.76 -7.19 -3.86
C PHE A 131 -15.33 -7.44 -3.37
N ILE A 132 -14.89 -6.68 -2.36
CA ILE A 132 -13.55 -6.82 -1.75
C ILE A 132 -13.39 -8.19 -1.09
N ALA A 133 -14.41 -8.68 -0.39
CA ALA A 133 -14.38 -9.98 0.30
C ALA A 133 -14.25 -11.16 -0.67
N GLN A 134 -14.93 -11.07 -1.81
CA GLN A 134 -15.00 -12.13 -2.80
C GLN A 134 -13.78 -12.17 -3.72
N LYS A 135 -13.20 -11.01 -4.07
CA LYS A 135 -12.16 -10.91 -5.09
C LYS A 135 -10.85 -10.27 -4.62
N PRO A 136 -10.30 -10.60 -3.44
CA PRO A 136 -9.09 -9.95 -2.93
C PRO A 136 -7.88 -10.20 -3.84
N GLY A 137 -7.74 -11.42 -4.40
CA GLY A 137 -6.65 -11.75 -5.31
C GLY A 137 -6.69 -10.96 -6.62
N LEU A 138 -7.88 -10.77 -7.19
CA LEU A 138 -8.04 -9.99 -8.42
C LEU A 138 -7.68 -8.52 -8.20
N ILE A 139 -8.12 -7.93 -7.08
CA ILE A 139 -7.80 -6.53 -6.75
C ILE A 139 -6.29 -6.34 -6.64
N LEU A 140 -5.60 -7.23 -5.93
CA LEU A 140 -4.15 -7.17 -5.77
C LEU A 140 -3.42 -7.42 -7.09
N LEU A 141 -3.88 -8.35 -7.92
CA LEU A 141 -3.32 -8.61 -9.25
C LEU A 141 -3.46 -7.39 -10.16
N LEU A 142 -4.66 -6.79 -10.23
CA LEU A 142 -4.88 -5.59 -11.05
C LEU A 142 -4.04 -4.42 -10.56
N GLY A 143 -3.91 -4.25 -9.25
CA GLY A 143 -3.00 -3.26 -8.66
C GLY A 143 -1.54 -3.48 -9.10
N TRP A 144 -1.06 -4.72 -8.97
CA TRP A 144 0.28 -5.09 -9.40
C TRP A 144 0.52 -4.86 -10.90
N LEU A 145 -0.42 -5.27 -11.76
CA LEU A 145 -0.34 -5.05 -13.20
C LEU A 145 -0.34 -3.56 -13.54
N ALA A 146 -1.13 -2.75 -12.84
CA ALA A 146 -1.13 -1.30 -13.02
C ALA A 146 0.20 -0.67 -12.62
N LEU A 147 0.81 -1.12 -11.51
CA LEU A 147 2.14 -0.68 -11.09
C LEU A 147 3.21 -1.02 -12.12
N VAL A 148 3.23 -2.28 -12.61
CA VAL A 148 4.17 -2.70 -13.66
C VAL A 148 3.99 -1.87 -14.92
N ALA A 149 2.76 -1.67 -15.39
CA ALA A 149 2.47 -0.87 -16.57
C ALA A 149 2.94 0.59 -16.41
N ALA A 150 2.67 1.21 -15.26
CA ALA A 150 3.11 2.58 -14.97
C ALA A 150 4.64 2.69 -14.91
N SER A 151 5.32 1.72 -14.30
CA SER A 151 6.79 1.68 -14.24
C SER A 151 7.42 1.54 -15.64
N VAL A 152 6.82 0.74 -16.54
CA VAL A 152 7.27 0.66 -17.94
C VAL A 152 7.20 2.03 -18.64
N VAL A 153 6.14 2.81 -18.41
CA VAL A 153 6.00 4.15 -19.01
C VAL A 153 7.00 5.14 -18.41
N VAL A 154 7.29 5.06 -17.11
CA VAL A 154 8.31 5.87 -16.43
C VAL A 154 9.71 5.60 -16.99
N ILE A 155 10.03 4.34 -17.22
CA ILE A 155 11.30 3.93 -17.84
C ILE A 155 11.35 4.39 -19.31
N GLY A 156 10.21 4.32 -20.02
CA GLY A 156 10.06 4.58 -21.45
C GLY A 156 9.94 6.05 -21.88
N ASN A 157 10.28 7.03 -21.04
CA ASN A 157 10.44 8.46 -21.37
C ASN A 157 9.22 9.40 -21.16
N HIS A 158 8.10 8.95 -20.59
CA HIS A 158 6.92 9.80 -20.24
C HIS A 158 6.68 9.95 -18.72
N ALA A 159 7.76 9.95 -17.94
CA ALA A 159 7.73 9.69 -16.51
C ALA A 159 6.97 10.72 -15.65
N ALA A 160 7.23 12.01 -15.86
CA ALA A 160 6.76 13.04 -14.92
C ALA A 160 5.23 13.23 -14.97
N LEU A 161 4.63 13.29 -16.17
CA LEU A 161 3.20 13.55 -16.33
C LEU A 161 2.34 12.39 -15.83
N VAL A 162 2.76 11.14 -16.09
CA VAL A 162 2.04 9.96 -15.60
C VAL A 162 2.08 9.90 -14.07
N VAL A 163 3.24 10.17 -13.48
CA VAL A 163 3.39 10.19 -12.02
C VAL A 163 2.58 11.33 -11.40
N ILE A 164 2.64 12.55 -11.96
CA ILE A 164 1.86 13.70 -11.49
C ILE A 164 0.36 13.44 -11.58
N GLY A 165 -0.12 12.92 -12.72
CA GLY A 165 -1.54 12.59 -12.90
C GLY A 165 -2.00 11.48 -11.96
N SER A 166 -1.18 10.45 -11.78
CA SER A 166 -1.48 9.34 -10.87
C SER A 166 -1.51 9.80 -9.41
N ALA A 167 -0.54 10.63 -9.00
CA ALA A 167 -0.48 11.26 -7.69
C ALA A 167 -1.76 12.04 -7.39
N PHE A 168 -2.16 12.92 -8.30
CA PHE A 168 -3.38 13.72 -8.12
C PHE A 168 -4.62 12.84 -7.91
N ILE A 169 -4.77 11.77 -8.70
CA ILE A 169 -5.90 10.84 -8.58
C ILE A 169 -5.84 10.08 -7.26
N SER A 170 -4.66 9.61 -6.84
CA SER A 170 -4.49 8.85 -5.61
C SER A 170 -4.69 9.71 -4.36
N ASP A 171 -4.15 10.94 -4.35
CA ASP A 171 -4.31 11.96 -3.31
C ASP A 171 -5.79 12.37 -3.14
N PHE A 172 -6.49 12.60 -4.26
CA PHE A 172 -7.92 12.85 -4.23
C PHE A 172 -8.70 11.66 -3.66
N THR A 173 -8.35 10.45 -4.09
CA THR A 173 -9.02 9.22 -3.66
C THR A 173 -8.82 8.96 -2.17
N VAL A 174 -7.61 9.19 -1.64
CA VAL A 174 -7.30 9.00 -0.22
C VAL A 174 -7.97 10.09 0.63
N ALA A 175 -8.07 11.33 0.14
CA ALA A 175 -8.83 12.39 0.80
C ALA A 175 -10.32 12.04 0.93
N VAL A 176 -10.95 11.59 -0.16
CA VAL A 176 -12.36 11.14 -0.15
C VAL A 176 -12.54 9.96 0.80
N SER A 177 -11.59 9.01 0.80
CA SER A 177 -11.60 7.87 1.72
C SER A 177 -11.54 8.32 3.18
N GLY A 178 -10.70 9.32 3.49
CA GLY A 178 -10.63 9.96 4.80
C GLY A 178 -11.97 10.53 5.26
N CYS A 179 -12.62 11.32 4.41
CA CYS A 179 -13.96 11.86 4.64
C CYS A 179 -14.99 10.75 4.94
N VAL A 180 -14.98 9.66 4.17
CA VAL A 180 -15.91 8.55 4.33
C VAL A 180 -15.70 7.82 5.67
N LEU A 181 -14.45 7.61 6.10
CA LEU A 181 -14.14 6.99 7.39
C LEU A 181 -14.57 7.88 8.57
N MET A 182 -14.29 9.18 8.50
CA MET A 182 -14.73 10.14 9.51
C MET A 182 -16.25 10.23 9.60
N LYS A 183 -16.95 10.27 8.45
CA LYS A 183 -18.42 10.23 8.39
C LYS A 183 -18.97 8.97 9.04
N ARG A 184 -18.37 7.81 8.77
CA ARG A 184 -18.78 6.54 9.39
C ARG A 184 -18.65 6.60 10.90
N TRP A 185 -17.52 7.08 11.42
CA TRP A 185 -17.36 7.24 12.86
C TRP A 185 -18.40 8.19 13.44
N TRP A 186 -18.63 9.33 12.81
CA TRP A 186 -19.65 10.28 13.25
C TRP A 186 -21.04 9.65 13.37
N GLN A 187 -21.43 8.84 12.38
CA GLN A 187 -22.72 8.15 12.35
C GLN A 187 -22.86 7.03 13.39
N ASN A 188 -21.76 6.35 13.74
CA ASN A 188 -21.80 5.13 14.57
C ASN A 188 -21.19 5.30 15.97
N ARG A 189 -20.65 6.47 16.33
CA ARG A 189 -19.93 6.69 17.61
C ARG A 189 -20.79 6.52 18.88
N HIS A 190 -22.11 6.68 18.75
CA HIS A 190 -23.09 6.53 19.83
C HIS A 190 -23.91 5.25 19.70
N ASP A 191 -23.61 4.40 18.73
CA ASP A 191 -24.37 3.19 18.45
C ASP A 191 -24.03 2.12 19.51
N PRO A 192 -25.03 1.64 20.29
CA PRO A 192 -24.81 0.67 21.36
C PRO A 192 -24.32 -0.69 20.83
N ASP A 193 -24.52 -1.00 19.55
CA ASP A 193 -24.02 -2.24 18.94
C ASP A 193 -22.49 -2.24 18.78
N TYR A 194 -21.84 -1.07 18.88
CA TYR A 194 -20.39 -0.93 18.83
C TYR A 194 -19.82 -0.84 20.25
N THR A 195 -19.51 -2.01 20.83
CA THR A 195 -18.84 -2.11 22.14
C THR A 195 -17.43 -2.67 22.03
N GLY A 196 -16.63 -2.43 23.08
CA GLY A 196 -15.29 -3.00 23.24
C GLY A 196 -14.36 -2.75 22.05
N PHE A 197 -13.94 -3.82 21.39
CA PHE A 197 -12.98 -3.78 20.29
C PHE A 197 -13.53 -3.05 19.05
N ASN A 198 -14.81 -3.24 18.70
CA ASN A 198 -15.39 -2.62 17.50
C ASN A 198 -15.43 -1.10 17.61
N LYS A 199 -15.67 -0.56 18.82
CA LYS A 199 -15.60 0.88 19.09
C LYS A 199 -14.17 1.41 18.96
N ARG A 200 -13.18 0.70 19.52
CA ARG A 200 -11.75 1.05 19.40
C ARG A 200 -11.29 1.05 17.95
N LYS A 201 -11.70 0.03 17.18
CA LYS A 201 -11.45 -0.07 15.74
C LYS A 201 -12.08 1.11 14.98
N LEU A 202 -13.35 1.40 15.21
CA LEU A 202 -14.05 2.51 14.54
C LEU A 202 -13.35 3.85 14.79
N THR A 203 -12.90 4.10 16.03
CA THR A 203 -12.11 5.30 16.36
C THR A 203 -10.74 5.29 15.67
N ALA A 204 -10.03 4.16 15.66
CA ALA A 204 -8.73 4.07 15.00
C ALA A 204 -8.82 4.31 13.49
N GLU A 205 -9.83 3.72 12.82
CA GLU A 205 -10.11 3.99 11.41
C GLU A 205 -10.46 5.46 11.15
N ALA A 206 -11.16 6.12 12.06
CA ALA A 206 -11.49 7.54 11.95
C ALA A 206 -10.27 8.45 12.07
N VAL A 207 -9.37 8.15 13.01
CA VAL A 207 -8.11 8.89 13.18
C VAL A 207 -7.22 8.69 11.95
N SER A 208 -7.06 7.46 11.47
CA SER A 208 -6.38 7.20 10.20
C SER A 208 -7.05 7.93 9.03
N GLY A 209 -8.38 7.98 9.01
CA GLY A 209 -9.17 8.72 8.03
C GLY A 209 -8.92 10.23 8.04
N LEU A 210 -8.74 10.83 9.22
CA LEU A 210 -8.31 12.22 9.32
C LEU A 210 -6.90 12.42 8.75
N GLY A 211 -5.99 11.48 9.00
CA GLY A 211 -4.65 11.49 8.42
C GLY A 211 -4.68 11.43 6.89
N PHE A 212 -5.50 10.53 6.33
CA PHE A 212 -5.74 10.42 4.89
C PHE A 212 -6.34 11.68 4.28
N LEU A 213 -7.29 12.31 4.98
CA LEU A 213 -7.91 13.55 4.53
C LEU A 213 -6.90 14.69 4.46
N LEU A 214 -6.14 14.90 5.54
CA LEU A 214 -5.15 15.96 5.61
C LEU A 214 -4.08 15.76 4.53
N HIS A 215 -3.48 14.57 4.48
CA HIS A 215 -2.49 14.22 3.47
C HIS A 215 -3.01 14.44 2.05
N GLY A 216 -4.18 13.89 1.69
CA GLY A 216 -4.68 13.98 0.32
C GLY A 216 -5.02 15.42 -0.10
N ILE A 217 -5.52 16.26 0.82
CA ILE A 217 -5.76 17.69 0.54
C ILE A 217 -4.46 18.47 0.33
N THR A 218 -3.43 18.16 1.11
CA THR A 218 -2.16 18.90 1.03
C THR A 218 -1.30 18.46 -0.15
N THR A 219 -1.48 17.24 -0.65
CA THR A 219 -0.69 16.68 -1.75
C THR A 219 -1.35 16.85 -3.12
N MET A 220 -2.69 16.90 -3.19
CA MET A 220 -3.40 17.12 -4.46
C MET A 220 -3.05 18.44 -5.15
N THR A 221 -2.51 19.42 -4.43
CA THR A 221 -2.01 20.69 -4.96
C THR A 221 -0.65 20.56 -5.67
N GLY A 222 0.11 19.50 -5.40
CA GLY A 222 1.42 19.27 -6.00
C GLY A 222 1.38 19.12 -7.52
N GLY A 223 0.38 18.43 -8.06
CA GLY A 223 0.20 18.28 -9.51
C GLY A 223 -0.10 19.59 -10.24
N PRO A 224 -1.14 20.35 -9.83
CA PRO A 224 -1.42 21.69 -10.34
C PRO A 224 -0.22 22.65 -10.20
N LEU A 225 0.49 22.63 -9.08
CA LEU A 225 1.66 23.47 -8.88
C LEU A 225 2.81 23.10 -9.83
N ALA A 226 3.08 21.81 -10.02
CA ALA A 226 4.05 21.34 -10.99
C ALA A 226 3.68 21.79 -12.41
N ALA A 227 2.40 21.72 -12.80
CA ALA A 227 1.93 22.22 -14.08
C ALA A 227 2.12 23.75 -14.22
N LEU A 228 1.84 24.53 -13.18
CA LEU A 228 2.06 25.99 -13.18
C LEU A 228 3.55 26.35 -13.29
N ILE A 229 4.45 25.56 -12.69
CA ILE A 229 5.89 25.77 -12.81
C ILE A 229 6.37 25.41 -14.22
N LEU A 230 5.98 24.25 -14.73
CA LEU A 230 6.44 23.75 -16.04
C LEU A 230 5.86 24.52 -17.22
N TYR A 231 4.60 24.93 -17.14
CA TYR A 231 3.86 25.52 -18.26
C TYR A 231 3.40 26.96 -18.03
N GLY A 232 3.39 27.43 -16.78
CA GLY A 232 2.91 28.76 -16.39
C GLY A 232 4.01 29.74 -15.98
N ASN A 233 5.30 29.38 -16.12
CA ASN A 233 6.45 30.19 -15.68
C ASN A 233 6.39 30.61 -14.20
N TYR A 234 5.75 29.79 -13.35
CA TYR A 234 5.67 30.06 -11.92
C TYR A 234 7.03 29.83 -11.23
N ARG A 235 7.28 30.52 -10.11
CA ARG A 235 8.57 30.43 -9.40
C ARG A 235 8.79 29.02 -8.84
N ALA A 236 9.94 28.43 -9.17
CA ALA A 236 10.33 27.10 -8.67
C ALA A 236 10.44 27.03 -7.14
N GLU A 237 10.69 28.16 -6.45
CA GLU A 237 10.68 28.25 -4.98
C GLU A 237 9.35 27.81 -4.35
N ALA A 238 8.23 28.03 -5.05
CA ALA A 238 6.93 27.59 -4.56
C ALA A 238 6.84 26.07 -4.44
N PHE A 239 7.55 25.33 -5.30
CA PHE A 239 7.65 23.87 -5.21
C PHE A 239 8.29 23.44 -3.88
N GLY A 240 9.35 24.12 -3.45
CA GLY A 240 10.03 23.80 -2.19
C GLY A 240 9.15 24.06 -0.98
N ILE A 241 8.40 25.17 -0.99
CA ILE A 241 7.44 25.51 0.08
C ILE A 241 6.32 24.48 0.15
N GLU A 242 5.77 24.10 -1.01
CA GLU A 242 4.73 23.08 -1.11
C GLU A 242 5.22 21.73 -0.58
N TRP A 243 6.40 21.28 -1.02
CA TRP A 243 6.95 20.02 -0.54
C TRP A 243 7.23 20.04 0.96
N ALA A 244 7.66 21.17 1.53
CA ALA A 244 7.79 21.30 2.97
C ALA A 244 6.43 21.13 3.68
N PHE A 245 5.35 21.69 3.14
CA PHE A 245 3.99 21.52 3.66
C PHE A 245 3.52 20.06 3.52
N VAL A 246 3.78 19.42 2.38
CA VAL A 246 3.53 17.99 2.14
C VAL A 246 4.27 17.12 3.15
N PHE A 247 5.55 17.38 3.42
CA PHE A 247 6.30 16.61 4.41
C PHE A 247 5.75 16.79 5.83
N MET A 248 5.41 18.03 6.23
CA MET A 248 4.85 18.30 7.56
C MET A 248 3.48 17.65 7.75
N THR A 249 2.64 17.69 6.72
CA THR A 249 1.32 17.06 6.73
C THR A 249 1.41 15.55 6.63
N GLY A 250 2.39 15.02 5.90
CA GLY A 250 2.75 13.60 5.87
C GLY A 250 3.18 13.07 7.24
N LEU A 251 4.02 13.82 7.98
CA LEU A 251 4.41 13.47 9.36
C LEU A 251 3.20 13.43 10.29
N LEU A 252 2.28 14.40 10.16
CA LEU A 252 1.04 14.40 10.91
C LEU A 252 0.16 13.19 10.55
N ALA A 253 -0.01 12.93 9.26
CA ALA A 253 -0.78 11.79 8.76
C ALA A 253 -0.20 10.45 9.22
N GLN A 254 1.13 10.34 9.31
CA GLN A 254 1.84 9.20 9.87
C GLN A 254 1.55 9.03 11.37
N GLY A 255 1.62 10.11 12.15
CA GLY A 255 1.25 10.11 13.57
C GLY A 255 -0.19 9.64 13.81
N MET A 256 -1.09 9.98 12.89
CA MET A 256 -2.48 9.52 12.93
C MET A 256 -2.66 8.03 12.61
N GLN A 257 -1.63 7.33 12.11
CA GLN A 257 -1.68 5.88 11.94
C GLN A 257 -1.31 5.10 13.21
N ILE A 258 -0.83 5.76 14.27
CA ILE A 258 -0.42 5.11 15.54
C ILE A 258 -1.52 4.21 16.14
N PRO A 259 -2.80 4.64 16.25
CA PRO A 259 -3.85 3.78 16.82
C PRO A 259 -4.06 2.50 16.02
N VAL A 260 -3.96 2.58 14.70
CA VAL A 260 -4.06 1.44 13.79
C VAL A 260 -2.83 0.53 13.89
N ALA A 261 -1.64 1.11 14.02
CA ALA A 261 -0.41 0.36 14.29
C ALA A 261 -0.50 -0.39 15.64
N ALA A 262 -1.05 0.22 16.69
CA ALA A 262 -1.26 -0.44 17.97
C ALA A 262 -2.23 -1.64 17.85
N LEU A 263 -3.30 -1.51 17.05
CA LEU A 263 -4.19 -2.62 16.72
C LEU A 263 -3.49 -3.71 15.91
N PHE A 264 -2.55 -3.35 15.03
CA PHE A 264 -1.74 -4.30 14.28
C PHE A 264 -0.80 -5.10 15.18
N PHE A 265 0.01 -4.42 16.01
CA PHE A 265 1.01 -5.07 16.86
C PHE A 265 0.38 -5.90 17.97
N SER A 266 -0.77 -5.48 18.52
CA SER A 266 -1.54 -6.30 19.47
C SER A 266 -2.05 -7.62 18.87
N ASN A 267 -2.14 -7.73 17.54
CA ASN A 267 -2.51 -8.97 16.83
C ASN A 267 -1.29 -9.80 16.38
N LEU A 268 -0.06 -9.29 16.53
CA LEU A 268 1.20 -10.00 16.26
C LEU A 268 1.69 -10.72 17.53
N ARG A 269 0.95 -11.71 18.04
CA ARG A 269 1.46 -12.62 19.08
C ARG A 269 2.36 -13.68 18.47
N CYS A 270 3.66 -13.50 18.64
CA CYS A 270 4.68 -14.53 18.44
C CYS A 270 4.53 -15.59 19.57
N CYS A 271 4.38 -16.85 19.18
CA CYS A 271 4.62 -18.07 19.99
C CYS A 271 3.47 -18.82 20.72
N CYS A 272 2.61 -18.29 21.62
CA CYS A 272 1.79 -19.25 22.44
C CYS A 272 0.38 -18.80 22.90
N GLY A 273 -0.30 -17.88 22.21
CA GLY A 273 -1.68 -17.54 22.57
C GLY A 273 -2.55 -17.52 21.33
N ARG A 274 -3.70 -18.22 21.36
CA ARG A 274 -4.77 -18.18 20.34
C ARG A 274 -4.79 -16.80 19.69
N ARG A 275 -4.26 -16.68 18.46
CA ARG A 275 -4.45 -15.51 17.61
C ARG A 275 -5.94 -15.19 17.69
N SER A 276 -6.29 -14.00 18.17
CA SER A 276 -7.66 -13.49 18.15
C SER A 276 -8.24 -13.87 16.79
N LYS A 277 -9.28 -14.71 16.82
CA LYS A 277 -10.01 -15.14 15.62
C LYS A 277 -10.20 -13.90 14.76
N VAL A 278 -9.91 -14.02 13.46
CA VAL A 278 -10.39 -13.07 12.47
C VAL A 278 -11.91 -13.10 12.61
N PHE A 279 -12.46 -12.15 13.36
CA PHE A 279 -13.88 -12.15 13.65
C PHE A 279 -14.64 -11.90 12.35
N PRO A 280 -15.81 -12.53 12.16
CA PRO A 280 -16.69 -12.23 11.04
C PRO A 280 -16.91 -10.71 11.02
N GLY A 281 -16.47 -10.02 9.96
CA GLY A 281 -16.48 -8.55 9.90
C GLY A 281 -15.13 -7.87 9.63
N GLN A 282 -14.01 -8.61 9.50
CA GLN A 282 -12.79 -8.03 8.90
C GLN A 282 -12.92 -7.72 7.40
N VAL A 283 -14.03 -8.13 6.77
CA VAL A 283 -14.51 -7.54 5.52
C VAL A 283 -16.04 -7.56 5.57
N ASP A 284 -16.68 -6.65 6.30
CA ASP A 284 -18.04 -6.28 5.91
C ASP A 284 -18.47 -4.89 6.39
N TRP A 285 -19.00 -4.14 5.43
CA TRP A 285 -19.81 -2.95 5.65
C TRP A 285 -21.24 -3.40 5.95
N ARG A 286 -21.56 -3.72 7.21
CA ARG A 286 -22.84 -3.46 7.93
C ARG A 286 -23.06 -4.43 9.08
N LYS A 287 -23.87 -3.94 10.04
CA LYS A 287 -24.68 -4.73 10.97
C LYS A 287 -25.34 -5.86 10.19
N VAL A 288 -24.94 -7.08 10.49
CA VAL A 288 -25.82 -8.24 10.30
C VAL A 288 -27.05 -7.91 11.17
N PRO A 289 -28.29 -7.94 10.66
CA PRO A 289 -29.44 -7.88 11.54
C PRO A 289 -29.26 -8.98 12.60
N PRO A 290 -29.65 -8.77 13.86
CA PRO A 290 -29.62 -9.86 14.82
C PRO A 290 -30.30 -11.05 14.16
N LEU A 291 -29.60 -12.19 14.12
CA LEU A 291 -30.17 -13.44 13.67
C LEU A 291 -31.45 -13.61 14.47
N ASP A 292 -32.58 -13.44 13.79
CA ASP A 292 -33.87 -13.74 14.35
C ASP A 292 -33.81 -15.23 14.70
N ARG A 293 -33.83 -15.53 16.01
CA ARG A 293 -33.82 -16.90 16.52
C ARG A 293 -35.03 -17.69 15.98
N ASP A 294 -36.04 -17.00 15.48
CA ASP A 294 -37.23 -17.57 14.88
C ASP A 294 -37.15 -17.73 13.35
N SER A 295 -36.06 -17.31 12.70
CA SER A 295 -35.87 -17.57 11.28
C SER A 295 -35.74 -19.08 11.01
N ILE A 296 -36.59 -19.58 10.12
CA ILE A 296 -36.74 -20.99 9.72
C ILE A 296 -35.37 -21.63 9.37
N THR A 297 -34.42 -20.82 8.88
CA THR A 297 -33.07 -21.21 8.51
C THR A 297 -32.21 -21.68 9.69
N VAL A 298 -32.35 -21.08 10.88
CA VAL A 298 -31.63 -21.50 12.11
C VAL A 298 -32.27 -22.78 12.68
N ARG A 299 -33.60 -22.87 12.62
CA ARG A 299 -34.33 -24.07 13.07
C ARG A 299 -34.02 -25.29 12.18
N ALA A 300 -33.80 -25.08 10.89
CA ALA A 300 -33.35 -26.11 9.96
C ALA A 300 -31.87 -26.52 10.18
N MET A 301 -30.98 -25.58 10.50
CA MET A 301 -29.58 -25.88 10.86
C MET A 301 -29.45 -26.63 12.19
N LEU A 302 -30.29 -26.32 13.18
CA LEU A 302 -30.30 -27.01 14.48
C LEU A 302 -30.97 -28.38 14.43
N LYS A 303 -31.95 -28.59 13.53
CA LYS A 303 -32.58 -29.91 13.32
C LYS A 303 -31.66 -30.97 12.71
N GLY A 304 -30.53 -30.56 12.13
CA GLY A 304 -29.54 -31.45 11.52
C GLY A 304 -28.34 -31.76 12.41
N MET A 305 -28.26 -31.21 13.62
CA MET A 305 -27.19 -31.55 14.57
C MET A 305 -27.65 -32.76 15.41
N PRO A 306 -26.85 -33.85 15.47
CA PRO A 306 -27.14 -34.95 16.38
C PRO A 306 -27.19 -34.44 17.81
N ASN A 307 -28.15 -34.93 18.58
CA ASN A 307 -28.42 -34.53 19.96
C ASN A 307 -27.12 -34.49 20.78
N SER A 308 -26.85 -33.34 21.39
CA SER A 308 -25.71 -33.12 22.29
C SER A 308 -25.80 -33.90 23.61
N GLU A 309 -26.69 -34.88 23.71
CA GLU A 309 -26.77 -35.81 24.85
C GLU A 309 -25.80 -37.01 24.69
N GLU A 310 -25.23 -37.25 23.50
CA GLU A 310 -24.24 -38.33 23.29
C GLU A 310 -22.77 -37.93 23.54
N PHE A 311 -22.48 -36.65 23.77
CA PHE A 311 -21.14 -36.20 24.18
C PHE A 311 -21.19 -35.64 25.59
N GLY A 312 -20.90 -36.51 26.57
CA GLY A 312 -20.80 -36.20 27.98
C GLY A 312 -19.70 -35.18 28.32
N ILE A 313 -19.98 -33.90 28.09
CA ILE A 313 -19.24 -32.79 28.67
C ILE A 313 -20.26 -31.91 29.37
N GLY A 314 -20.48 -32.21 30.66
CA GLY A 314 -21.34 -31.43 31.53
C GLY A 314 -20.82 -30.00 31.67
N LEU A 315 -21.56 -29.05 31.13
CA LEU A 315 -21.51 -27.65 31.52
C LEU A 315 -22.82 -27.36 32.24
N GLY A 316 -22.77 -27.46 33.57
CA GLY A 316 -23.88 -27.16 34.45
C GLY A 316 -24.35 -25.73 34.27
N VAL A 317 -25.54 -25.57 33.71
CA VAL A 317 -26.34 -24.36 33.83
C VAL A 317 -27.46 -24.71 34.80
N ARG A 318 -27.33 -24.26 36.05
CA ARG A 318 -28.47 -24.18 36.98
C ARG A 318 -29.41 -23.12 36.43
N VAL A 319 -30.55 -23.56 35.91
CA VAL A 319 -31.73 -22.72 35.78
C VAL A 319 -32.38 -22.69 37.16
N GLY A 320 -32.34 -21.52 37.80
CA GLY A 320 -33.14 -21.24 38.99
C GLY A 320 -34.33 -20.39 38.59
N GLU A 321 -35.49 -21.04 38.51
CA GLU A 321 -36.82 -20.46 38.74
C GLU A 321 -36.80 -19.77 40.13
N SER A 322 -37.37 -18.59 40.36
CA SER A 322 -38.75 -18.13 40.14
C SER A 322 -38.85 -16.62 39.95
#